data_AF-A0A6A8G2Q7-F1
#
_entry.id   AF-A0A6A8G2Q7-F1
#
_cell.length_a   1.000
_cell.length_b   1.000
_cell.length_c   1.000
_cell.angle_alpha   90.00
_cell.angle_beta   90.00
_cell.angle_gamma   90.00
#
_symmetry.space_group_name_H-M   'P 1'
#
loop_
_entity.id
_entity.type
_entity.pdbx_description
1 polymer ?
#
loop_
_entity_poly.entity_id
_entity_poly.type
_entity_poly.pdbx_seq_one_letter_code
_entity_poly.pdbx_strand_id
1 'polypeptide(L)'
;MVASALVLTTVGSGFHSSSNYNGINNVAKAAETTDGQLWKNVRDALKEANIIDNTANETVGVTYNLNNGGEHSITGTANLDKLSTSNNSTVNTDSVNTVDITRVNPNGKTIDANEAWKKLTDKLKEKNIVKNGDTVTIHSKDENDPPISAKVGSDYNGNKRFMLNQRDITKITITK
;
A
#
# COMPACT_ATOMS: atom_id res chain seq x y z
N MET A 1 -30.61 -19.46 74.54
CA MET A 1 -31.26 -18.64 73.50
C MET A 1 -31.93 -19.56 72.49
N VAL A 2 -33.27 -19.52 72.48
CA VAL A 2 -34.25 -19.63 71.38
C VAL A 2 -33.92 -20.45 70.10
N ALA A 3 -34.86 -21.40 69.87
CA ALA A 3 -35.46 -21.91 68.63
C ALA A 3 -34.72 -22.85 67.66
N SER A 4 -35.28 -24.05 67.56
CA SER A 4 -35.40 -24.85 66.35
C SER A 4 -36.22 -24.14 65.27
N ALA A 5 -35.85 -24.30 63.99
CA ALA A 5 -36.80 -24.42 62.88
C ALA A 5 -36.17 -25.23 61.74
N LEU A 6 -36.94 -26.20 61.27
CA LEU A 6 -36.79 -27.07 60.10
C LEU A 6 -37.77 -26.57 59.01
N VAL A 7 -37.59 -27.01 57.76
CA VAL A 7 -38.55 -27.02 56.62
C VAL A 7 -38.56 -25.72 55.80
N LEU A 8 -38.04 -25.68 54.55
CA LEU A 8 -38.52 -26.23 53.25
C LEU A 8 -39.67 -25.42 52.62
N THR A 9 -39.44 -24.90 51.40
CA THR A 9 -40.37 -24.76 50.26
C THR A 9 -39.56 -24.30 49.03
N THR A 10 -39.37 -25.09 47.97
CA THR A 10 -40.31 -25.48 46.89
C THR A 10 -40.14 -24.62 45.62
N VAL A 11 -39.66 -25.33 44.58
CA VAL A 11 -39.71 -25.19 43.11
C VAL A 11 -39.99 -23.84 42.42
N GLY A 12 -39.12 -23.54 41.44
CA GLY A 12 -39.52 -23.53 40.03
C GLY A 12 -40.01 -22.23 39.40
N SER A 13 -39.12 -21.57 38.66
CA SER A 13 -39.37 -20.99 37.33
C SER A 13 -37.99 -20.63 36.76
N GLY A 14 -37.43 -21.33 35.79
CA GLY A 14 -38.00 -21.33 34.44
C GLY A 14 -37.78 -19.97 33.80
N PHE A 15 -36.54 -19.60 33.48
CA PHE A 15 -36.26 -18.61 32.45
C PHE A 15 -35.09 -19.09 31.58
N HIS A 16 -35.45 -19.79 30.52
CA HIS A 16 -34.65 -19.79 29.30
C HIS A 16 -34.80 -18.40 28.69
N SER A 17 -33.86 -17.50 28.98
CA SER A 17 -33.72 -16.30 28.16
C SER A 17 -32.67 -16.59 27.11
N SER A 18 -33.17 -16.97 25.94
CA SER A 18 -32.49 -16.88 24.66
C SER A 18 -32.02 -15.44 24.45
N SER A 19 -30.80 -15.13 24.89
CA SER A 19 -30.10 -13.98 24.35
C SER A 19 -29.45 -14.43 23.06
N ASN A 20 -30.11 -14.14 21.94
CA ASN A 20 -29.46 -14.00 20.65
C ASN A 20 -28.31 -12.99 20.85
N TYR A 21 -27.13 -13.51 21.18
CA TYR A 21 -25.88 -12.81 20.93
C TYR A 21 -25.76 -12.75 19.41
N ASN A 22 -26.45 -11.79 18.79
CA ASN A 22 -26.05 -11.29 17.50
C ASN A 22 -24.77 -10.50 17.78
N GLY A 23 -23.68 -11.24 17.97
CA GLY A 23 -22.35 -10.69 18.00
C GLY A 23 -22.20 -9.93 16.69
N ILE A 24 -22.35 -8.61 16.76
CA ILE A 24 -21.95 -7.72 15.69
C ILE A 24 -20.46 -7.95 15.61
N ASN A 25 -20.07 -8.86 14.73
CA ASN A 25 -18.70 -9.08 14.34
C ASN A 25 -18.31 -7.82 13.57
N ASN A 26 -18.02 -6.75 14.32
CA ASN A 26 -17.61 -5.46 13.79
C ASN A 26 -16.15 -5.61 13.36
N VAL A 27 -15.89 -6.56 12.45
CA VAL A 27 -14.69 -6.56 11.64
C VAL A 27 -14.85 -5.32 10.80
N ALA A 28 -14.18 -4.23 11.18
CA ALA A 28 -14.14 -3.02 10.37
C ALA A 28 -13.81 -3.45 8.94
N LYS A 29 -14.75 -3.31 8.01
CA LYS A 29 -14.46 -3.51 6.59
C LYS A 29 -13.27 -2.61 6.30
N ALA A 30 -12.15 -3.21 5.84
CA ALA A 30 -11.04 -2.43 5.32
C ALA A 30 -11.62 -1.44 4.30
N ALA A 31 -11.29 -0.16 4.44
CA ALA A 31 -11.80 0.86 3.55
C ALA A 31 -11.49 0.45 2.11
N GLU A 32 -12.54 0.31 1.31
CA GLU A 32 -12.42 -0.07 -0.09
C GLU A 32 -11.60 1.01 -0.81
N THR A 33 -10.48 0.62 -1.44
CA THR A 33 -9.59 1.54 -2.14
C THR A 33 -10.05 1.65 -3.59
N THR A 34 -10.24 2.87 -4.10
CA THR A 34 -10.52 3.13 -5.52
C THR A 34 -9.22 3.24 -6.32
N ASP A 35 -9.28 3.20 -7.66
CA ASP A 35 -8.08 3.37 -8.50
C ASP A 35 -7.42 4.75 -8.32
N GLY A 36 -8.20 5.82 -8.14
CA GLY A 36 -7.69 7.15 -7.84
C GLY A 36 -6.99 7.23 -6.48
N GLN A 37 -7.51 6.52 -5.48
CA GLN A 37 -6.86 6.43 -4.17
C GLN A 37 -5.60 5.54 -4.22
N LEU A 38 -5.62 4.46 -5.00
CA LEU A 38 -4.45 3.62 -5.26
C LEU A 38 -3.34 4.43 -5.93
N TRP A 39 -3.65 5.14 -7.00
CA TRP A 39 -2.72 6.05 -7.68
C TRP A 39 -2.11 7.05 -6.69
N LYS A 40 -2.96 7.70 -5.88
CA LYS A 40 -2.50 8.67 -4.89
C LYS A 40 -1.55 8.04 -3.87
N ASN A 41 -1.89 6.85 -3.36
CA ASN A 41 -1.06 6.13 -2.39
C ASN A 41 0.33 5.78 -2.97
N VAL A 42 0.39 5.33 -4.23
CA VAL A 42 1.65 5.05 -4.93
C VAL A 42 2.44 6.35 -5.14
N ARG A 43 1.79 7.40 -5.65
CA ARG A 43 2.40 8.72 -5.86
C ARG A 43 3.00 9.29 -4.57
N ASP A 44 2.24 9.22 -3.48
CA ASP A 44 2.68 9.70 -2.17
C ASP A 44 3.91 8.91 -1.68
N ALA A 45 3.92 7.58 -1.86
CA ALA A 45 5.08 6.75 -1.53
C ALA A 45 6.33 7.12 -2.35
N LEU A 46 6.19 7.37 -3.66
CA LEU A 46 7.28 7.86 -4.52
C LEU A 46 7.82 9.22 -4.07
N LYS A 47 6.92 10.15 -3.72
CA LYS A 47 7.27 11.49 -3.22
C LYS A 47 8.03 11.37 -1.91
N GLU A 48 7.52 10.59 -0.96
CA GLU A 48 8.17 10.41 0.33
C GLU A 48 9.55 9.76 0.17
N ALA A 49 9.71 8.82 -0.77
CA ALA A 49 11.00 8.21 -1.11
C ALA A 49 11.96 9.13 -1.89
N ASN A 50 11.59 10.39 -2.15
CA ASN A 50 12.34 11.34 -2.99
C ASN A 50 12.60 10.83 -4.42
N ILE A 51 11.75 9.93 -4.94
CA ILE A 51 11.85 9.42 -6.31
C ILE A 51 11.22 10.40 -7.30
N ILE A 52 10.23 11.17 -6.88
CA ILE A 52 9.60 12.25 -7.67
C ILE A 52 9.65 13.58 -6.91
N ASP A 53 9.71 14.70 -7.64
CA ASP A 53 9.66 16.05 -7.08
C ASP A 53 8.22 16.53 -6.82
N ASN A 54 7.21 15.75 -7.23
CA ASN A 54 5.78 16.04 -7.06
C ASN A 54 5.33 17.31 -7.80
N THR A 55 5.78 17.47 -9.05
CA THR A 55 5.53 18.67 -9.87
C THR A 55 4.52 18.43 -11.00
N ALA A 56 4.09 19.51 -11.66
CA ALA A 56 3.25 19.44 -12.86
C ALA A 56 3.96 18.80 -14.07
N ASN A 57 5.29 18.69 -14.02
CA ASN A 57 6.12 18.16 -15.10
C ASN A 57 6.40 16.66 -14.94
N GLU A 58 5.82 16.00 -13.94
CA GLU A 58 5.97 14.58 -13.71
C GLU A 58 4.61 13.88 -13.80
N THR A 59 4.57 12.69 -14.37
CA THR A 59 3.38 11.83 -14.33
C THR A 59 3.74 10.49 -13.72
N VAL A 60 2.77 9.91 -13.01
CA VAL A 60 2.85 8.58 -12.39
C VAL A 60 1.71 7.75 -12.98
N GLY A 61 2.07 6.67 -13.67
CA GLY A 61 1.16 5.62 -14.14
C GLY A 61 1.27 4.39 -13.24
N VAL A 62 0.14 3.85 -12.80
CA VAL A 62 0.08 2.65 -11.96
C VAL A 62 -0.68 1.58 -12.71
N THR A 63 -0.03 0.44 -12.94
CA THR A 63 -0.61 -0.73 -13.60
C THR A 63 -0.88 -1.82 -12.57
N TYR A 64 -2.10 -2.34 -12.59
CA TYR A 64 -2.60 -3.31 -11.62
C TYR A 64 -3.61 -4.27 -12.26
N ASN A 65 -3.83 -5.42 -11.62
CA ASN A 65 -4.81 -6.39 -12.12
C ASN A 65 -6.17 -6.24 -11.43
N LEU A 66 -7.22 -6.32 -12.22
CA LEU A 66 -8.60 -6.46 -11.75
C LEU A 66 -8.84 -7.90 -11.25
N ASN A 67 -9.92 -8.10 -10.49
CA ASN A 67 -10.28 -9.42 -9.95
C ASN A 67 -10.55 -10.49 -11.03
N ASN A 68 -10.91 -10.08 -12.24
CA ASN A 68 -11.09 -10.96 -13.39
C ASN A 68 -9.77 -11.28 -14.13
N GLY A 69 -8.63 -10.84 -13.59
CA GLY A 69 -7.30 -11.02 -14.19
C GLY A 69 -6.96 -10.03 -15.31
N GLY A 70 -7.87 -9.14 -15.68
CA GLY A 70 -7.59 -8.10 -16.66
C GLY A 70 -6.63 -7.05 -16.11
N GLU A 71 -5.66 -6.63 -16.91
CA GLU A 71 -4.76 -5.53 -16.57
C GLU A 71 -5.48 -4.20 -16.76
N HIS A 72 -5.26 -3.27 -15.84
CA HIS A 72 -5.77 -1.90 -15.91
C HIS A 72 -4.69 -0.92 -15.48
N SER A 73 -4.79 0.32 -15.96
CA SER A 73 -3.85 1.39 -15.62
C SER A 73 -4.56 2.66 -15.22
N ILE A 74 -4.01 3.37 -14.24
CA ILE A 74 -4.44 4.71 -13.85
C ILE A 74 -3.23 5.64 -13.83
N THR A 75 -3.34 6.79 -14.51
CA THR A 75 -2.25 7.73 -14.68
C THR A 75 -2.69 9.13 -14.28
N GLY A 76 -1.77 9.88 -13.67
CA GLY A 76 -2.02 11.26 -13.29
C GLY A 76 -0.75 12.07 -13.11
N THR A 77 -0.89 13.38 -13.22
CA THR A 77 0.19 14.34 -12.95
C THR A 77 0.51 14.34 -11.47
N ALA A 78 1.80 14.31 -11.14
CA ALA A 78 2.27 14.10 -9.77
C ALA A 78 1.83 15.19 -8.80
N ASN A 79 1.67 16.45 -9.23
CA ASN A 79 1.23 17.53 -8.35
C ASN A 79 -0.27 17.51 -7.99
N LEU A 80 -1.08 16.62 -8.57
CA LEU A 80 -2.51 16.55 -8.28
C LEU A 80 -2.76 15.90 -6.92
N ASP A 81 -3.73 16.41 -6.17
CA ASP A 81 -4.21 15.76 -4.94
C ASP A 81 -5.28 14.71 -5.23
N LYS A 82 -6.01 14.86 -6.34
CA LYS A 82 -7.06 13.96 -6.80
C LYS A 82 -7.11 13.95 -8.33
N LEU A 83 -7.40 12.79 -8.90
CA LEU A 83 -7.65 12.66 -10.33
C LEU A 83 -9.08 13.09 -10.68
N SER A 84 -9.24 13.77 -11.82
CA SER A 84 -10.53 14.13 -12.38
C SER A 84 -11.28 12.91 -12.94
N THR A 85 -10.53 11.90 -13.40
CA THR A 85 -11.05 10.64 -13.91
C THR A 85 -10.52 9.49 -13.07
N SER A 86 -11.41 8.82 -12.35
CA SER A 86 -11.13 7.61 -11.57
C SER A 86 -12.32 6.66 -11.67
N ASN A 87 -12.08 5.36 -11.80
CA ASN A 87 -13.14 4.40 -11.58
C ASN A 87 -13.39 4.30 -10.08
N ASN A 88 -14.59 4.64 -9.65
CA ASN A 88 -15.02 4.47 -8.25
C ASN A 88 -15.21 2.99 -7.86
N SER A 89 -14.75 2.05 -8.69
CA SER A 89 -14.75 0.62 -8.37
C SER A 89 -13.59 0.29 -7.45
N THR A 90 -13.86 -0.62 -6.53
CA THR A 90 -12.87 -1.10 -5.56
C THR A 90 -11.80 -1.91 -6.27
N VAL A 91 -10.54 -1.56 -6.02
CA VAL A 91 -9.36 -2.21 -6.58
C VAL A 91 -8.63 -3.03 -5.53
N ASN A 92 -8.03 -4.14 -5.96
CA ASN A 92 -7.10 -4.89 -5.13
C ASN A 92 -5.75 -4.16 -5.12
N THR A 93 -5.35 -3.60 -3.99
CA THR A 93 -4.07 -2.88 -3.88
C THR A 93 -2.86 -3.79 -4.03
N ASP A 94 -2.98 -5.07 -3.66
CA ASP A 94 -1.91 -6.07 -3.77
C ASP A 94 -1.72 -6.57 -5.21
N SER A 95 -2.47 -6.05 -6.19
CA SER A 95 -2.36 -6.45 -7.60
C SER A 95 -1.51 -5.49 -8.44
N VAL A 96 -0.92 -4.45 -7.85
CA VAL A 96 -0.01 -3.54 -8.55
C VAL A 96 1.22 -4.32 -9.03
N ASN A 97 1.51 -4.20 -10.32
CA ASN A 97 2.64 -4.88 -10.96
C ASN A 97 3.74 -3.88 -11.37
N THR A 98 3.36 -2.68 -11.78
CA THR A 98 4.26 -1.72 -12.41
C THR A 98 3.85 -0.29 -12.06
N VAL A 99 4.84 0.57 -11.90
CA VAL A 99 4.67 2.01 -11.81
C VAL A 99 5.60 2.68 -12.81
N ASP A 100 5.03 3.37 -13.79
CA ASP A 100 5.78 4.12 -14.79
C ASP A 100 5.85 5.60 -14.40
N ILE A 101 7.01 6.21 -14.59
CA ILE A 101 7.28 7.59 -14.22
C ILE A 101 7.85 8.32 -15.43
N THR A 102 7.18 9.38 -15.85
CA THR A 102 7.70 10.27 -16.90
C THR A 102 7.90 11.68 -16.35
N ARG A 103 8.90 12.39 -16.89
CA ARG A 103 9.26 13.73 -16.45
C ARG A 103 9.64 14.61 -17.64
N VAL A 104 9.26 15.88 -17.58
CA VAL A 104 9.69 16.93 -18.50
C VAL A 104 10.74 17.78 -17.81
N ASN A 105 11.94 17.88 -18.40
CA ASN A 105 13.08 18.65 -17.89
C ASN A 105 13.38 18.41 -16.39
N PRO A 106 13.58 17.15 -15.97
CA PRO A 106 13.80 16.80 -14.57
C PRO A 106 15.10 17.42 -14.01
N ASN A 107 15.05 17.84 -12.75
CA ASN A 107 16.24 18.25 -12.01
C ASN A 107 17.18 17.05 -11.82
N GLY A 108 18.50 17.29 -11.88
CA GLY A 108 19.52 16.24 -11.75
C GLY A 108 19.90 15.90 -10.30
N LYS A 109 18.95 15.87 -9.36
CA LYS A 109 19.24 15.54 -7.97
C LYS A 109 19.66 14.09 -7.84
N THR A 110 20.61 13.82 -6.95
CA THR A 110 21.02 12.46 -6.60
C THR A 110 20.41 12.03 -5.27
N ILE A 111 20.01 10.77 -5.17
CA ILE A 111 19.42 10.17 -3.97
C ILE A 111 20.18 8.89 -3.61
N ASP A 112 20.33 8.60 -2.32
CA ASP A 112 20.88 7.31 -1.90
C ASP A 112 19.89 6.20 -2.28
N ALA A 113 20.34 5.26 -3.10
CA ALA A 113 19.51 4.22 -3.67
C ALA A 113 18.95 3.26 -2.62
N ASN A 114 19.73 2.99 -1.56
CA ASN A 114 19.33 2.08 -0.51
C ASN A 114 18.26 2.72 0.39
N GLU A 115 18.45 3.99 0.75
CA GLU A 115 17.46 4.76 1.52
C GLU A 115 16.17 4.97 0.73
N ALA A 116 16.26 5.33 -0.55
CA ALA A 116 15.11 5.50 -1.44
C ALA A 116 14.30 4.20 -1.55
N TRP A 117 14.97 3.07 -1.75
CA TRP A 117 14.30 1.76 -1.83
C TRP A 117 13.61 1.37 -0.51
N LYS A 118 14.29 1.54 0.64
CA LYS A 118 13.72 1.24 1.96
C LYS A 118 12.48 2.11 2.22
N LYS A 119 12.60 3.41 2.00
CA LYS A 119 11.50 4.35 2.22
C LYS A 119 10.31 4.08 1.29
N LEU A 120 10.56 3.79 0.02
CA LEU A 120 9.52 3.41 -0.94
C LEU A 120 8.75 2.18 -0.46
N THR A 121 9.48 1.10 -0.15
CA THR A 121 8.86 -0.17 0.22
C THR A 121 8.11 -0.13 1.54
N ASP A 122 8.60 0.60 2.53
CA ASP A 122 7.88 0.83 3.78
C ASP A 122 6.56 1.58 3.54
N LYS A 123 6.56 2.63 2.70
CA LYS A 123 5.37 3.40 2.39
C LYS A 123 4.34 2.64 1.55
N LEU A 124 4.79 1.83 0.60
CA LEU A 124 3.89 0.95 -0.15
C LEU A 124 3.30 -0.14 0.77
N LYS A 125 4.08 -0.65 1.73
CA LYS A 125 3.63 -1.66 2.70
C LYS A 125 2.57 -1.11 3.66
N GLU A 126 2.74 0.11 4.16
CA GLU A 126 1.73 0.82 4.96
C GLU A 126 0.36 0.93 4.26
N LYS A 127 0.34 0.86 2.92
CA LYS A 127 -0.86 0.96 2.08
C LYS A 127 -1.35 -0.39 1.54
N ASN A 128 -0.78 -1.51 2.01
CA ASN A 128 -1.08 -2.86 1.50
C ASN A 128 -0.88 -3.01 -0.02
N ILE A 129 0.05 -2.26 -0.60
CA ILE A 129 0.42 -2.38 -2.02
C ILE A 129 1.52 -3.43 -2.20
N VAL A 130 2.37 -3.57 -1.20
CA VAL A 130 3.38 -4.64 -1.10
C VAL A 130 3.32 -5.30 0.26
N LYS A 131 3.82 -6.53 0.34
CA LYS A 131 3.95 -7.29 1.59
C LYS A 131 5.35 -7.90 1.70
N ASN A 132 5.71 -8.36 2.90
CA ASN A 132 7.00 -9.03 3.10
C ASN A 132 7.13 -10.23 2.15
N GLY A 133 8.28 -10.33 1.48
CA GLY A 133 8.56 -11.35 0.48
C GLY A 133 8.42 -10.88 -0.97
N ASP A 134 7.57 -9.88 -1.25
CA ASP A 134 7.47 -9.25 -2.58
C ASP A 134 8.83 -8.67 -2.98
N THR A 135 9.18 -8.74 -4.26
CA THR A 135 10.38 -8.11 -4.81
C THR A 135 10.01 -6.77 -5.44
N VAL A 136 10.62 -5.69 -4.96
CA VAL A 136 10.44 -4.34 -5.54
C VAL A 136 11.74 -3.94 -6.21
N THR A 137 11.65 -3.46 -7.45
CA THR A 137 12.82 -3.00 -8.21
C THR A 137 12.63 -1.58 -8.71
N ILE A 138 13.60 -0.71 -8.43
CA ILE A 138 13.72 0.62 -9.04
C ILE A 138 14.61 0.51 -10.27
N HIS A 139 14.10 0.94 -11.43
CA HIS A 139 14.80 0.92 -12.70
C HIS A 139 15.22 2.32 -13.14
N SER A 140 16.47 2.44 -13.59
CA SER A 140 17.02 3.63 -14.22
C SER A 140 17.06 3.45 -15.73
N LYS A 141 16.95 4.56 -16.47
CA LYS A 141 17.21 4.60 -17.92
C LYS A 141 18.70 4.76 -18.25
N ASP A 142 19.53 5.13 -17.27
CA ASP A 142 20.99 5.10 -17.45
C ASP A 142 21.44 3.63 -17.39
N GLU A 143 22.04 3.15 -18.48
CA GLU A 143 22.48 1.75 -18.60
C GLU A 143 23.61 1.39 -17.63
N ASN A 144 24.29 2.39 -17.04
CA ASN A 144 25.33 2.17 -16.05
C ASN A 144 24.78 2.01 -14.63
N ASP A 145 23.53 2.43 -14.39
CA ASP A 145 22.90 2.27 -13.09
C ASP A 145 22.41 0.82 -12.92
N PRO A 146 22.81 0.11 -11.85
CA PRO A 146 22.25 -1.19 -11.56
C PRO A 146 20.78 -1.08 -11.15
N PRO A 147 19.96 -2.11 -11.40
CA PRO A 147 18.64 -2.18 -10.82
C PRO A 147 18.74 -2.24 -9.29
N ILE A 148 17.93 -1.44 -8.60
CA ILE A 148 17.85 -1.47 -7.13
C ILE A 148 16.72 -2.41 -6.75
N SER A 149 17.07 -3.68 -6.48
CA SER A 149 16.11 -4.77 -6.31
C SER A 149 16.33 -5.53 -5.02
N ALA A 150 15.27 -5.75 -4.25
CA ALA A 150 15.30 -6.59 -3.06
C ALA A 150 13.91 -7.09 -2.67
N LYS A 151 13.87 -7.98 -1.67
CA LYS A 151 12.62 -8.41 -1.05
C LYS A 151 12.18 -7.45 0.06
N VAL A 152 10.92 -7.06 0.06
CA VAL A 152 10.30 -6.28 1.13
C VAL A 152 10.44 -7.03 2.46
N GLY A 153 10.87 -6.32 3.51
CA GLY A 153 11.13 -6.88 4.83
C GLY A 153 12.53 -7.49 5.01
N SER A 154 13.37 -7.51 3.97
CA SER A 154 14.79 -7.85 4.12
C SER A 154 15.62 -6.66 4.59
N ASP A 155 16.75 -6.91 5.28
CA ASP A 155 17.75 -5.86 5.54
C ASP A 155 18.58 -5.60 4.28
N TYR A 156 17.97 -4.90 3.34
CA TYR A 156 18.59 -4.60 2.06
C TYR A 156 19.77 -3.63 2.26
N ASN A 157 20.95 -4.03 1.76
CA ASN A 157 22.16 -3.22 1.76
C ASN A 157 22.98 -3.41 0.46
N GLY A 158 22.36 -3.98 -0.59
CA GLY A 158 23.06 -4.37 -1.84
C GLY A 158 23.68 -3.19 -2.60
N ASN A 159 23.06 -2.02 -2.50
CA ASN A 159 23.51 -0.79 -3.18
C ASN A 159 23.84 0.33 -2.18
N LYS A 160 24.40 -0.04 -1.02
CA LYS A 160 24.76 0.92 0.04
C LYS A 160 25.74 1.97 -0.50
N ARG A 161 25.45 3.26 -0.29
CA ARG A 161 26.21 4.43 -0.81
C ARG A 161 26.17 4.59 -2.33
N PHE A 162 25.35 3.81 -3.03
CA PHE A 162 25.11 4.06 -4.45
C PHE A 162 24.16 5.24 -4.59
N MET A 163 24.56 6.25 -5.37
CA MET A 163 23.78 7.46 -5.59
C MET A 163 23.09 7.36 -6.95
N LEU A 164 21.77 7.23 -6.94
CA LEU A 164 20.96 7.25 -8.15
C LEU A 164 20.66 8.68 -8.57
N ASN A 165 20.69 8.93 -9.87
CA ASN A 165 20.15 10.19 -10.38
C ASN A 165 18.62 10.07 -10.51
N GLN A 166 17.90 10.91 -9.78
CA GLN A 166 16.44 10.87 -9.70
C GLN A 166 15.79 10.99 -11.08
N ARG A 167 16.39 11.77 -11.98
CA ARG A 167 15.87 12.00 -13.34
C ARG A 167 15.89 10.76 -14.23
N ASP A 168 16.73 9.79 -13.88
CA ASP A 168 16.95 8.59 -14.67
C ASP A 168 16.04 7.45 -14.21
N ILE A 169 15.45 7.53 -13.00
CA ILE A 169 14.47 6.57 -12.51
C ILE A 169 13.18 6.66 -13.32
N THR A 170 12.85 5.67 -14.14
CA THR A 170 11.67 5.71 -15.03
C THR A 170 10.59 4.71 -14.66
N LYS A 171 10.93 3.69 -13.87
CA LYS A 171 10.02 2.57 -13.65
C LYS A 171 10.26 1.89 -12.31
N ILE A 172 9.18 1.46 -11.67
CA ILE A 172 9.20 0.51 -10.54
C ILE A 172 8.47 -0.75 -10.97
N THR A 173 9.03 -1.92 -10.65
CA THR A 173 8.33 -3.21 -10.82
C THR A 173 8.16 -3.91 -9.49
N ILE A 174 7.01 -4.56 -9.32
CA ILE A 174 6.65 -5.34 -8.14
C ILE A 174 6.38 -6.77 -8.58
N THR A 175 7.11 -7.72 -8.02
CA THR A 175 6.93 -9.16 -8.25
C THR A 175 6.48 -9.80 -6.94
N LYS A 176 5.35 -10.49 -6.98
CA LYS A 176 4.68 -11.11 -5.83
C LYS A 176 5.21 -12.51 -5.56
#